data_AF-A0A1M4ZBJ8-F1
#
_entry.id   AF-A0A1M4ZBJ8-F1
#
_cell.length_a   1.000
_cell.length_b   1.000
_cell.length_c   1.000
_cell.angle_alpha   90.00
_cell.angle_beta   90.00
_cell.angle_gamma   90.00
#
_symmetry.space_group_name_H-M   'P 1'
#
loop_
_entity.id
_entity.type
_entity.pdbx_description
1 polymer ?
#
loop_
_entity_poly.entity_id
_entity_poly.type
_entity_poly.pdbx_seq_one_letter_code
_entity_poly.pdbx_strand_id
1 'polypeptide(L)'
;MTPKQISVETGMSPANVREYVRTFIAFSDPGTRVPTLTFYHHRLASKTTDPIGWISRAADEGWSTRQMQEEYKRSISAEAEKDMLRTKAEKAVRLTKEILAEGGEIAVLLRLQLREI
;
A
#
# COMPACT_ATOMS: atom_id res chain seq x y z
N MET A 1 19.70 8.92 -0.72
CA MET A 1 19.79 7.76 0.19
C MET A 1 18.65 6.79 -0.15
N THR A 2 18.93 5.49 -0.27
CA THR A 2 17.92 4.47 -0.62
C THR A 2 17.21 3.94 0.63
N PRO A 3 15.99 3.36 0.51
CA PRO A 3 15.34 2.70 1.65
C PRO A 3 16.18 1.60 2.30
N LYS A 4 17.07 0.95 1.54
CA LYS A 4 18.02 -0.05 2.06
C LYS A 4 19.07 0.57 2.96
N GLN A 5 19.62 1.73 2.57
CA GLN A 5 20.61 2.45 3.39
C GLN A 5 20.00 2.94 4.71
N ILE A 6 18.81 3.55 4.66
CA ILE A 6 18.08 4.00 5.85
C ILE A 6 17.75 2.82 6.77
N SER A 7 17.34 1.69 6.20
CA SER A 7 17.04 0.47 6.97
C SER A 7 18.23 -0.02 7.79
N VAL A 8 19.44 -0.01 7.22
CA VAL A 8 20.67 -0.39 7.91
C VAL A 8 21.00 0.58 9.04
N GLU A 9 20.90 1.88 8.78
CA GLU A 9 21.26 2.92 9.76
C GLU A 9 20.26 3.00 10.93
N THR A 10 18.99 2.70 10.69
CA THR A 10 17.91 2.87 11.69
C THR A 10 17.48 1.56 12.36
N GLY A 11 17.94 0.41 11.87
CA GLY A 11 17.47 -0.91 12.31
C GLY A 11 16.01 -1.22 11.92
N MET A 12 15.37 -0.37 11.10
CA MET A 12 13.99 -0.55 10.68
C MET A 12 13.90 -1.41 9.41
N SER A 13 12.81 -2.16 9.24
CA SER A 13 12.59 -2.88 7.99
C SER A 13 12.44 -1.90 6.81
N PRO A 14 12.93 -2.24 5.60
CA PRO A 14 12.75 -1.39 4.42
C PRO A 14 11.28 -1.09 4.11
N ALA A 15 10.37 -2.00 4.49
CA ALA A 15 8.93 -1.79 4.36
C ALA A 15 8.43 -0.67 5.29
N ASN A 16 8.85 -0.67 6.55
CA ASN A 16 8.50 0.40 7.48
C ASN A 16 9.06 1.74 6.99
N VAL A 17 10.32 1.80 6.56
CA VAL A 17 10.92 3.03 6.02
C VAL A 17 10.07 3.62 4.88
N ARG A 18 9.64 2.79 3.91
CA ARG A 18 8.77 3.25 2.81
C ARG A 18 7.44 3.80 3.29
N GLU A 19 6.89 3.25 4.36
CA GLU A 19 5.61 3.68 4.93
C GLU A 19 5.75 5.02 5.66
N TYR A 20 6.85 5.23 6.40
CA TYR A 20 7.17 6.52 7.00
C TYR A 20 7.36 7.60 5.93
N VAL A 21 8.15 7.31 4.89
CA VAL A 21 8.39 8.24 3.77
C VAL A 21 7.08 8.60 3.08
N ARG A 22 6.22 7.61 2.76
CA ARG A 22 4.91 7.88 2.14
C ARG A 22 4.03 8.76 3.01
N THR A 23 3.96 8.45 4.32
CA THR A 23 3.16 9.21 5.27
C THR A 23 3.67 10.65 5.37
N PHE A 24 4.99 10.83 5.42
CA PHE A 24 5.60 12.16 5.44
C PHE A 24 5.30 12.94 4.15
N ILE A 25 5.39 12.32 2.97
CA ILE A 25 5.07 12.98 1.70
C ILE A 25 3.60 13.41 1.66
N ALA A 26 2.68 12.57 2.13
CA ALA A 26 1.25 12.88 2.17
C ALA A 26 0.90 14.01 3.16
N PHE A 27 1.70 14.18 4.21
CA PHE A 27 1.48 15.14 5.29
C PHE A 27 2.73 15.98 5.57
N SER A 28 3.38 16.48 4.51
CA SER A 28 4.67 17.18 4.64
C SER A 28 4.48 18.54 5.31
N ASP A 29 3.39 19.22 5.01
CA ASP A 29 2.95 20.42 5.69
C ASP A 29 2.35 20.06 7.08
N PRO A 30 2.90 20.57 8.18
CA PRO A 30 2.35 20.36 9.52
C PRO A 30 0.87 20.75 9.65
N GLY A 31 0.38 21.73 8.88
CA GLY A 31 -1.02 22.15 8.90
C GLY A 31 -2.01 21.08 8.42
N THR A 32 -1.53 20.09 7.67
CA THR A 32 -2.35 18.97 7.17
C THR A 32 -2.46 17.81 8.17
N ARG A 33 -1.73 17.87 9.29
CA ARG A 33 -1.70 16.80 10.30
C ARG A 33 -2.77 17.05 11.35
N VAL A 34 -3.37 15.98 11.85
CA VAL A 34 -4.38 16.03 12.92
C VAL A 34 -3.76 15.60 14.25
N PRO A 35 -3.49 16.53 15.20
CA PRO A 35 -2.77 16.21 16.43
C PRO A 35 -3.50 15.25 17.38
N THR A 36 -4.83 15.18 17.27
CA THR A 36 -5.68 14.29 18.09
C THR A 36 -5.67 12.84 17.60
N LEU A 37 -5.13 12.57 16.41
CA LEU A 37 -5.06 11.24 15.82
C LEU A 37 -3.65 10.67 15.88
N THR A 38 -3.57 9.35 15.99
CA THR A 38 -2.27 8.65 16.00
C THR A 38 -1.59 8.70 14.63
N PHE A 39 -0.27 8.51 14.60
CA PHE A 39 0.49 8.35 13.36
C PHE A 39 -0.10 7.24 12.45
N TYR A 40 -0.70 6.21 13.03
CA TYR A 40 -1.27 5.12 12.24
C TYR A 40 -2.47 5.56 11.40
N HIS A 41 -3.29 6.52 11.86
CA HIS A 41 -4.36 7.10 11.04
C HIS A 41 -3.79 7.80 9.80
N HIS A 42 -2.75 8.62 10.00
CA HIS A 42 -2.03 9.29 8.91
C HIS A 42 -1.42 8.27 7.95
N ARG A 43 -0.81 7.21 8.48
CA ARG A 43 -0.27 6.12 7.67
C ARG A 43 -1.35 5.45 6.81
N LEU A 44 -2.55 5.23 7.34
CA LEU A 44 -3.68 4.68 6.57
C LEU A 44 -4.16 5.67 5.50
N ALA A 45 -4.39 6.92 5.89
CA ALA A 45 -4.80 8.01 4.99
C ALA A 45 -3.86 8.14 3.80
N SER A 46 -2.55 8.07 4.03
CA SER A 46 -1.51 8.20 2.98
C SER A 46 -1.54 7.10 1.91
N LYS A 47 -2.33 6.03 2.10
CA LYS A 47 -2.53 4.96 1.11
C LYS A 47 -3.79 5.16 0.27
N THR A 48 -4.59 6.14 0.60
CA THR A 48 -5.82 6.49 -0.12
C THR A 48 -5.51 7.46 -1.26
N THR A 49 -6.49 7.69 -2.12
CA THR A 49 -6.42 8.71 -3.17
C THR A 49 -6.58 10.14 -2.64
N ASP A 50 -7.13 10.32 -1.43
CA ASP A 50 -7.34 11.61 -0.79
C ASP A 50 -6.93 11.58 0.70
N PRO A 51 -5.61 11.63 1.00
CA PRO A 51 -5.13 11.52 2.38
C PRO A 51 -5.69 12.59 3.32
N ILE A 52 -5.86 13.82 2.83
CA ILE A 52 -6.31 14.95 3.66
C ILE A 52 -7.79 14.76 4.01
N GLY A 53 -8.65 14.46 3.03
CA GLY A 53 -10.07 14.24 3.32
C GLY A 53 -10.35 13.03 4.21
N TRP A 54 -9.51 11.99 4.13
CA TRP A 54 -9.64 10.82 5.01
C TRP A 54 -9.17 11.07 6.45
N ILE A 55 -8.09 11.83 6.66
CA ILE A 55 -7.62 12.14 8.02
C ILE A 55 -8.58 13.11 8.73
N SER A 56 -9.15 14.08 8.01
CA SER A 56 -10.15 15.01 8.56
C SER A 56 -11.42 14.29 8.98
N ARG A 57 -11.98 13.42 8.12
CA ARG A 57 -13.17 12.63 8.49
C ARG A 57 -12.94 11.73 9.68
N ALA A 58 -11.78 11.07 9.76
CA ALA A 58 -11.45 10.27 10.92
C ALA A 58 -11.41 11.10 12.22
N ALA A 59 -11.01 12.37 12.13
CA ALA A 59 -10.99 13.29 13.26
C ALA A 59 -12.39 13.75 13.64
N ASP A 60 -13.16 14.19 12.66
CA ASP A 60 -14.51 14.73 12.84
C ASP A 60 -15.49 13.68 13.36
N GLU A 61 -15.37 12.45 12.89
CA GLU A 61 -16.25 11.33 13.27
C GLU A 61 -15.69 10.48 14.42
N GLY A 62 -14.49 10.80 14.91
CA GLY A 62 -13.86 10.07 16.01
C GLY A 62 -13.57 8.60 15.70
N TRP A 63 -13.25 8.27 14.44
CA TRP A 63 -13.01 6.90 14.02
C TRP A 63 -11.73 6.31 14.65
N SER A 64 -11.81 5.06 15.07
CA SER A 64 -10.62 4.23 15.26
C SER A 64 -9.95 3.89 13.92
N THR A 65 -8.69 3.46 13.97
CA THR A 65 -7.93 3.01 12.79
C THR A 65 -8.63 1.88 12.03
N ARG A 66 -9.35 1.01 12.75
CA ARG A 66 -10.16 -0.06 12.15
C ARG A 66 -11.37 0.49 11.42
N GLN A 67 -12.13 1.39 12.05
CA GLN A 67 -13.30 2.02 11.42
C GLN A 67 -12.89 2.80 10.17
N MET A 68 -11.81 3.57 10.24
CA MET A 68 -11.29 4.29 9.08
C MET A 68 -10.96 3.34 7.90
N GLN A 69 -10.38 2.17 8.16
CA GLN A 69 -10.15 1.17 7.11
C GLN A 69 -11.45 0.60 6.54
N GLU A 70 -12.44 0.34 7.39
CA GLU A 70 -13.75 -0.18 6.98
C GLU A 70 -14.50 0.84 6.11
N GLU A 71 -14.52 2.10 6.52
CA GLU A 71 -15.15 3.20 5.78
C GLU A 71 -14.41 3.48 4.47
N TYR A 72 -13.07 3.44 4.47
CA TYR A 72 -12.32 3.53 3.22
C TYR A 72 -12.68 2.41 2.25
N LYS A 73 -12.75 1.16 2.72
CA LYS A 73 -13.15 0.02 1.86
C LYS A 73 -14.56 0.20 1.30
N ARG A 74 -15.51 0.69 2.10
CA ARG A 74 -16.89 0.97 1.67
C ARG A 74 -16.97 2.09 0.62
N SER A 75 -16.04 3.04 0.68
CA SER A 75 -16.00 4.17 -0.27
C SER A 75 -15.46 3.81 -1.66
N ILE A 76 -14.77 2.67 -1.79
CA ILE A 76 -14.18 2.23 -3.06
C ILE A 76 -15.33 1.81 -3.98
N SER A 77 -15.44 2.46 -5.13
CA SER A 77 -16.42 2.08 -6.14
C SER A 77 -16.09 0.72 -6.76
N ALA A 78 -17.11 0.02 -7.26
CA ALA A 78 -16.91 -1.24 -7.97
C ALA A 78 -15.96 -1.11 -9.17
N GLU A 79 -15.92 0.08 -9.81
CA GLU A 79 -15.01 0.34 -10.92
C GLU A 79 -13.55 0.50 -10.44
N ALA A 80 -13.34 1.23 -9.34
CA ALA A 80 -12.02 1.32 -8.72
C ALA A 80 -11.54 -0.06 -8.22
N GLU A 81 -12.44 -0.92 -7.74
CA GLU A 81 -12.13 -2.29 -7.37
C GLU A 81 -11.69 -3.15 -8.57
N LYS A 82 -12.41 -3.05 -9.70
CA LYS A 82 -12.02 -3.71 -10.96
C LYS A 82 -10.67 -3.24 -11.46
N ASP A 83 -10.39 -1.94 -11.42
CA ASP A 83 -9.10 -1.40 -11.86
C ASP A 83 -7.95 -1.87 -10.97
N MET A 84 -8.17 -1.94 -9.65
CA MET A 84 -7.20 -2.54 -8.74
C MET A 84 -6.95 -4.03 -9.07
N LEU A 85 -8.01 -4.78 -9.39
CA LEU A 85 -7.89 -6.20 -9.76
C LEU A 85 -7.15 -6.37 -11.09
N ARG A 86 -7.47 -5.53 -12.09
CA ARG A 86 -6.78 -5.49 -13.38
C ARG A 86 -5.27 -5.24 -13.20
N THR A 87 -4.92 -4.21 -12.42
CA THR A 87 -3.51 -3.87 -12.13
C THR A 87 -2.78 -5.03 -11.45
N LYS A 88 -3.44 -5.74 -10.53
CA LYS A 88 -2.88 -6.95 -9.90
C LYS A 88 -2.66 -8.07 -10.91
N ALA A 89 -3.62 -8.30 -11.80
CA ALA A 89 -3.53 -9.33 -12.83
C ALA A 89 -2.39 -9.04 -13.82
N GLU A 90 -2.27 -7.80 -14.29
CA GLU A 90 -1.18 -7.36 -15.18
C GLU A 90 0.19 -7.56 -14.53
N LYS A 91 0.33 -7.18 -13.25
CA LYS A 91 1.56 -7.40 -12.49
C LYS A 91 1.89 -8.88 -12.34
N ALA A 92 0.88 -9.72 -12.04
CA ALA A 92 1.06 -11.16 -11.93
C ALA A 92 1.56 -11.74 -13.25
N VAL A 93 0.91 -11.41 -14.38
CA VAL A 93 1.33 -11.83 -15.72
C VAL A 93 2.77 -11.40 -16.02
N ARG A 94 3.14 -10.17 -15.70
CA ARG A 94 4.50 -9.67 -15.92
C ARG A 94 5.55 -10.47 -15.14
N LEU A 95 5.32 -10.68 -13.84
CA LEU A 95 6.22 -11.46 -13.00
C LEU A 95 6.32 -12.92 -13.46
N THR A 96 5.20 -13.52 -13.86
CA THR A 96 5.19 -14.86 -14.46
C THR A 96 6.04 -14.90 -15.74
N LYS A 97 5.90 -13.90 -16.62
CA LYS A 97 6.72 -13.82 -17.84
C LYS A 97 8.22 -13.71 -17.53
N GLU A 98 8.60 -12.90 -16.54
CA GLU A 98 10.00 -12.76 -16.11
C GLU A 98 10.58 -14.13 -15.66
N ILE A 99 9.87 -14.86 -14.80
CA ILE A 99 10.31 -16.18 -14.32
C ILE A 99 10.39 -17.20 -15.48
N LEU A 100 9.38 -17.20 -16.37
CA LEU A 100 9.36 -18.13 -17.50
C LEU A 100 10.44 -17.84 -18.54
N ALA A 101 10.87 -16.58 -18.67
CA ALA A 101 11.94 -16.17 -19.57
C ALA A 101 13.32 -16.57 -19.05
N GLU A 102 13.54 -16.53 -17.73
CA GLU A 102 14.78 -16.98 -17.09
C GLU A 102 14.97 -18.51 -17.21
N GLY A 103 13.86 -19.26 -17.24
CA GLY A 103 13.86 -20.70 -17.54
C GLY A 103 14.25 -21.58 -16.33
N GLY A 104 14.72 -22.79 -16.62
CA GLY A 104 15.14 -23.76 -15.59
C GLY A 104 14.01 -24.44 -14.82
N GLU A 105 14.37 -25.12 -13.73
CA GLU A 105 13.46 -25.94 -12.91
C GLU A 105 12.30 -25.12 -12.33
N ILE A 106 12.57 -23.88 -11.92
CA ILE A 106 11.55 -22.98 -11.36
C ILE A 106 10.50 -22.59 -12.41
N ALA A 107 10.91 -22.35 -13.66
CA ALA A 107 9.97 -22.08 -14.75
C ALA A 107 9.11 -23.32 -15.07
N VAL A 108 9.67 -24.53 -14.99
CA VAL A 108 8.91 -25.78 -15.17
C VAL A 108 7.89 -25.97 -14.05
N LEU A 109 8.31 -25.79 -12.79
CA LEU A 109 7.43 -25.84 -11.62
C LEU A 109 6.26 -24.84 -11.77
N LEU A 110 6.55 -23.59 -12.14
CA LEU A 110 5.54 -22.57 -12.33
C LEU A 110 4.55 -22.94 -13.45
N ARG A 111 5.02 -23.51 -14.56
CA ARG A 111 4.13 -23.98 -15.65
C ARG A 111 3.21 -25.11 -15.21
N LEU A 112 3.71 -26.05 -14.41
CA LEU A 112 2.90 -27.17 -13.90
C LEU A 112 1.80 -26.63 -12.98
N GLN A 113 2.16 -25.78 -12.03
CA GLN A 113 1.20 -25.17 -11.10
C GLN A 113 0.14 -24.34 -11.84
N LEU A 114 0.52 -23.56 -12.86
CA LEU A 114 -0.44 -22.80 -13.67
C LEU A 114 -1.40 -23.67 -14.50
N ARG A 115 -1.12 -24.97 -14.70
CA ARG A 115 -2.04 -25.91 -15.35
C ARG A 115 -3.05 -26.54 -14.38
N GLU A 116 -2.80 -26.45 -13.08
CA GLU A 116 -3.65 -27.02 -12.03
C GLU A 116 -4.76 -26.06 -11.57
N ILE A 117 -4.75 -24.82 -12.08
CA ILE A 117 -5.73 -23.75 -11.81
C ILE A 117 -6.69 -23.63 -12.99
#